data_AF-A0A1G1GHT3-F1
#
_entry.id   AF-A0A1G1GHT3-F1
#
_cell.length_a   1.000
_cell.length_b   1.000
_cell.length_c   1.000
_cell.angle_alpha   90.00
_cell.angle_beta   90.00
_cell.angle_gamma   90.00
#
_symmetry.space_group_name_H-M   'P 1'
#
loop_
_entity.id
_entity.type
_entity.pdbx_description
1 polymer ?
#
loop_
_entity_poly.entity_id
_entity_poly.type
_entity_poly.pdbx_seq_one_letter_code
_entity_poly.pdbx_strand_id
1 'polypeptide(L)'
;MKHLLLSVITISFILIMITPSLSCAENQVRTPKYVGSDACKGCHEKEYRSFMTYAKKATSFKNIERVRKGLTKEELKVCYYCHTTGYGKPGGFISEEKTPHLKNAGCEVCHGPGEFHIKKKDSSYIKKHLTTEDCEACHTSERIKAFRYKPLIHGGAH
;
A
#
# COMPACT_ATOMS: atom_id res chain seq x y z
N MET A 1 -44.64 -37.57 -57.68
CA MET A 1 -44.08 -36.66 -58.71
C MET A 1 -43.32 -35.59 -57.96
N LYS A 2 -42.00 -35.74 -57.82
CA LYS A 2 -40.98 -35.10 -58.67
C LYS A 2 -41.07 -33.56 -58.65
N HIS A 3 -40.15 -33.02 -57.84
CA HIS A 3 -39.30 -31.85 -58.06
C HIS A 3 -39.91 -30.45 -58.32
N LEU A 4 -39.19 -29.51 -57.71
CA LEU A 4 -38.76 -28.23 -58.28
C LEU A 4 -39.70 -27.06 -58.05
N LEU A 5 -39.25 -26.15 -57.19
CA LEU A 5 -39.51 -24.70 -57.07
C LEU A 5 -38.95 -24.31 -55.68
N LEU A 6 -37.65 -24.40 -55.41
CA LEU A 6 -36.63 -23.39 -55.74
C LEU A 6 -37.17 -21.95 -55.73
N SER A 7 -36.61 -21.21 -54.77
CA SER A 7 -36.33 -19.77 -54.83
C SER A 7 -37.30 -18.86 -54.07
N VAL A 8 -36.68 -18.07 -53.18
CA VAL A 8 -37.15 -16.75 -52.71
C VAL A 8 -38.18 -16.74 -51.58
N ILE A 9 -37.90 -17.36 -50.43
CA ILE A 9 -38.44 -16.85 -49.16
C ILE A 9 -37.30 -16.76 -48.14
N THR A 10 -36.56 -15.66 -48.30
CA THR A 10 -36.08 -14.81 -47.21
C THR A 10 -35.24 -15.48 -46.11
N ILE A 11 -33.93 -15.54 -46.38
CA ILE A 11 -32.91 -14.83 -45.60
C ILE A 11 -33.49 -14.14 -44.34
N SER A 12 -33.61 -14.84 -43.22
CA SER A 12 -33.92 -14.17 -41.95
C SER A 12 -33.44 -14.91 -40.69
N PHE A 13 -32.72 -16.02 -40.82
CA PHE A 13 -32.38 -16.84 -39.65
C PHE A 13 -30.90 -17.18 -39.48
N ILE A 14 -30.01 -16.46 -40.16
CA ILE A 14 -28.56 -16.66 -40.04
C ILE A 14 -27.86 -15.30 -39.97
N LEU A 15 -28.05 -14.56 -38.88
CA LEU A 15 -27.09 -13.53 -38.44
C LEU A 15 -27.25 -13.19 -36.94
N ILE A 16 -27.32 -14.19 -36.07
CA ILE A 16 -26.94 -14.01 -34.66
C ILE A 16 -25.51 -14.55 -34.51
N MET A 17 -24.63 -14.07 -35.39
CA MET A 17 -23.20 -14.22 -35.23
C MET A 17 -22.74 -13.00 -34.44
N ILE A 18 -22.36 -13.27 -33.19
CA ILE A 18 -21.20 -12.64 -32.57
C ILE A 18 -21.31 -11.12 -32.59
N THR A 19 -22.15 -10.55 -31.73
CA THR A 19 -21.85 -9.20 -31.26
C THR A 19 -20.50 -9.32 -30.56
N PRO A 20 -19.43 -8.66 -31.05
CA PRO A 20 -18.27 -8.50 -30.21
C PRO A 20 -18.80 -7.66 -29.05
N SER A 21 -18.91 -8.28 -27.87
CA SER A 21 -19.15 -7.54 -26.64
C SER A 21 -18.10 -6.44 -26.67
N LEU A 22 -18.57 -5.20 -26.84
CA LEU A 22 -17.74 -4.02 -26.80
C LEU A 22 -17.22 -4.01 -25.37
N SER A 23 -16.09 -4.68 -25.17
CA SER A 23 -15.39 -4.71 -23.91
C SER A 23 -14.89 -3.29 -23.78
N CYS A 24 -15.70 -2.43 -23.14
CA CYS A 24 -15.23 -1.19 -22.59
C CYS A 24 -13.96 -1.55 -21.84
N ALA A 25 -12.82 -1.09 -22.35
CA ALA A 25 -11.57 -1.22 -21.65
C ALA A 25 -11.78 -0.50 -20.33
N GLU A 26 -12.08 -1.26 -19.29
CA GLU A 26 -12.20 -0.76 -17.94
C GLU A 26 -10.83 -0.18 -17.63
N ASN A 27 -10.78 1.15 -17.59
CA ASN A 27 -9.57 1.88 -17.32
C ASN A 27 -9.25 1.61 -15.85
N GLN A 28 -8.55 0.50 -15.61
CA GLN A 28 -8.27 -0.02 -14.28
C GLN A 28 -7.42 1.04 -13.58
N VAL A 29 -8.05 1.84 -12.71
CA VAL A 29 -7.35 2.83 -11.89
C VAL A 29 -6.39 2.06 -11.00
N ARG A 30 -5.13 1.96 -11.44
CA ARG A 30 -4.10 1.24 -10.71
C ARG A 30 -3.85 1.96 -9.39
N THR A 31 -4.03 1.27 -8.28
CA THR A 31 -3.65 1.78 -6.96
C THR A 31 -2.12 1.72 -6.81
N PRO A 32 -1.45 2.81 -6.39
CA PRO A 32 0.00 2.79 -6.21
C PRO A 32 0.40 1.88 -5.05
N LYS A 33 1.53 1.20 -5.21
CA LYS A 33 2.11 0.31 -4.19
C LYS A 33 3.11 1.03 -3.30
N TYR A 34 3.34 0.45 -2.12
CA TYR A 34 4.44 0.83 -1.25
C TYR A 34 5.74 0.23 -1.79
N VAL A 35 6.82 1.01 -1.77
CA VAL A 35 8.11 0.63 -2.36
C VAL A 35 9.23 0.44 -1.32
N GLY A 36 8.99 0.83 -0.07
CA GLY A 36 9.94 0.79 1.04
C GLY A 36 10.88 1.99 1.05
N SER A 37 11.36 2.35 2.25
CA SER A 37 12.24 3.52 2.45
C SER A 37 13.52 3.47 1.61
N ASP A 38 14.05 2.28 1.33
CA ASP A 38 15.29 2.13 0.57
C ASP A 38 15.17 2.67 -0.86
N ALA A 39 13.96 2.59 -1.46
CA ALA A 39 13.69 3.17 -2.77
C ALA A 39 13.75 4.71 -2.76
N CYS A 40 13.54 5.34 -1.60
CA CYS A 40 13.61 6.80 -1.45
C CYS A 40 15.05 7.32 -1.44
N LYS A 41 16.02 6.50 -0.99
CA LYS A 41 17.43 6.89 -0.77
C LYS A 41 18.08 7.51 -2.01
N GLY A 42 17.79 6.97 -3.21
CA GLY A 42 18.46 7.38 -4.44
C GLY A 42 18.22 8.85 -4.83
N CYS A 43 17.07 9.42 -4.46
CA CYS A 43 16.74 10.82 -4.73
C CYS A 43 16.71 11.69 -3.46
N HIS A 44 16.51 11.09 -2.29
CA HIS A 44 16.36 11.77 -1.00
C HIS A 44 17.38 11.26 0.03
N GLU A 45 18.66 11.28 -0.33
CA GLU A 45 19.72 10.70 0.51
C GLU A 45 19.81 11.36 1.89
N LYS A 46 19.69 12.69 1.94
CA LYS A 46 19.81 13.46 3.19
C LYS A 46 18.67 13.10 4.16
N GLU A 47 17.44 13.11 3.68
CA GLU A 47 16.24 12.80 4.45
C GLU A 47 16.27 11.33 4.87
N TYR A 48 16.60 10.42 3.95
CA TYR A 48 16.74 8.99 4.25
C TYR A 48 17.77 8.76 5.34
N ARG A 49 18.97 9.35 5.24
CA ARG A 49 20.03 9.19 6.24
C ARG A 49 19.60 9.72 7.61
N SER A 50 18.98 10.90 7.64
CA SER A 50 18.42 11.48 8.87
C SER A 50 17.38 10.55 9.50
N PHE A 51 16.42 10.07 8.70
CA PHE A 51 15.38 9.14 9.13
C PHE A 51 15.96 7.85 9.69
N MET A 52 16.83 7.18 8.96
CA MET A 52 17.43 5.91 9.40
C MET A 52 18.31 6.06 10.65
N THR A 53 18.89 7.25 10.87
CA THR A 53 19.76 7.52 12.02
C THR A 53 18.97 7.85 13.28
N TYR A 54 17.97 8.73 13.16
CA TYR A 54 17.34 9.37 14.32
C TYR A 54 15.92 8.87 14.59
N ALA A 55 15.20 8.36 13.58
CA ALA A 55 13.84 7.90 13.76
C ALA A 55 13.81 6.49 14.36
N LYS A 56 13.36 6.37 15.61
CA LYS A 56 13.20 5.06 16.28
C LYS A 56 12.31 4.09 15.48
N LYS A 57 11.32 4.64 14.76
CA LYS A 57 10.39 3.89 13.92
C LYS A 57 11.05 3.20 12.72
N ALA A 58 12.24 3.65 12.28
CA ALA A 58 13.00 3.02 11.21
C ALA A 58 13.41 1.56 11.53
N THR A 59 13.39 1.18 12.81
CA THR A 59 13.63 -0.20 13.29
C THR A 59 12.48 -0.76 14.13
N SER A 60 11.26 -0.26 13.89
CA SER A 60 10.05 -0.57 14.66
C SER A 60 9.76 -2.05 14.81
N PHE A 61 10.12 -2.88 13.83
CA PHE A 61 9.83 -4.31 13.82
C PHE A 61 10.56 -5.07 14.92
N LYS A 62 11.73 -4.57 15.37
CA LYS A 62 12.47 -5.14 16.51
C LYS A 62 11.62 -5.21 17.79
N ASN A 63 10.68 -4.28 17.95
CA ASN A 63 9.78 -4.29 19.11
C ASN A 63 8.73 -5.40 18.99
N ILE A 64 8.28 -5.72 17.77
CA ILE A 64 7.39 -6.84 17.51
C ILE A 64 8.11 -8.15 17.85
N GLU A 65 9.34 -8.32 17.39
CA GLU A 65 10.14 -9.53 17.65
C GLU A 65 10.31 -9.83 19.15
N ARG A 66 10.41 -8.78 19.98
CA ARG A 66 10.54 -8.91 21.44
C ARG A 66 9.27 -9.47 22.10
N VAL A 67 8.09 -9.06 21.63
CA VAL A 67 6.81 -9.42 22.26
C VAL A 67 6.11 -10.60 21.60
N ARG A 68 6.45 -10.93 20.35
CA ARG A 68 5.70 -11.90 19.53
C ARG A 68 5.52 -13.29 20.15
N LYS A 69 6.46 -13.73 21.00
CA LYS A 69 6.41 -15.07 21.62
C LYS A 69 5.25 -15.23 22.60
N GLY A 70 4.76 -14.13 23.17
CA GLY A 70 3.66 -14.14 24.14
C GLY A 70 2.30 -13.79 23.54
N LEU A 71 2.20 -13.68 22.21
CA LEU A 71 1.00 -13.21 21.52
C LEU A 71 0.47 -14.28 20.56
N THR A 72 -0.85 -14.33 20.42
CA THR A 72 -1.51 -15.04 19.34
C THR A 72 -1.23 -14.36 18.00
N LYS A 73 -1.52 -15.06 16.88
CA LYS A 73 -1.37 -14.48 15.54
C LYS A 73 -2.28 -13.26 15.37
N GLU A 74 -3.46 -13.29 15.95
CA GLU A 74 -4.47 -12.23 15.87
C GLU A 74 -4.01 -10.98 16.62
N GLU A 75 -3.47 -11.13 17.82
CA GLU A 75 -2.89 -10.03 18.59
C GLU A 75 -1.67 -9.43 17.88
N LEU A 76 -0.84 -10.27 17.26
CA LEU A 76 0.35 -9.84 16.52
C LEU A 76 0.00 -8.94 15.33
N LYS A 77 -1.12 -9.21 14.65
CA LYS A 77 -1.60 -8.37 13.54
C LYS A 77 -1.89 -6.94 13.98
N VAL A 78 -2.31 -6.73 15.23
CA VAL A 78 -2.55 -5.38 15.78
C VAL A 78 -1.25 -4.57 15.82
N CYS A 79 -0.11 -5.22 16.08
CA CYS A 79 1.19 -4.56 16.11
C CYS A 79 1.63 -4.07 14.71
N TYR A 80 1.29 -4.82 13.66
CA TYR A 80 1.70 -4.50 12.29
C TYR A 80 1.15 -3.16 11.80
N TYR A 81 -0.05 -2.74 12.26
CA TYR A 81 -0.65 -1.47 11.85
C TYR A 81 0.24 -0.24 12.12
N CYS A 82 1.00 -0.25 13.22
CA CYS A 82 1.84 0.88 13.61
C CYS A 82 3.34 0.64 13.39
N HIS A 83 3.76 -0.63 13.35
CA HIS A 83 5.18 -1.00 13.33
C HIS A 83 5.68 -1.51 11.97
N THR A 84 4.84 -1.49 10.93
CA THR A 84 5.21 -1.85 9.56
C THR A 84 4.69 -0.79 8.59
N THR A 85 5.04 -0.89 7.31
CA THR A 85 4.59 0.05 6.28
C THR A 85 3.38 -0.49 5.52
N GLY A 86 2.25 0.21 5.59
CA GLY A 86 1.08 -0.07 4.76
C GLY A 86 0.31 -1.35 5.10
N TYR A 87 0.47 -1.95 6.28
CA TYR A 87 -0.28 -3.15 6.64
C TYR A 87 -1.80 -2.93 6.54
N GLY A 88 -2.51 -3.87 5.92
CA GLY A 88 -3.94 -3.77 5.64
C GLY A 88 -4.31 -2.80 4.50
N LYS A 89 -3.33 -2.19 3.82
CA LYS A 89 -3.53 -1.36 2.63
C LYS A 89 -3.07 -2.09 1.35
N PRO A 90 -3.68 -1.79 0.18
CA PRO A 90 -3.23 -2.36 -1.08
C PRO A 90 -1.73 -2.13 -1.33
N GLY A 91 -1.00 -3.21 -1.62
CA GLY A 91 0.44 -3.16 -1.90
C GLY A 91 1.33 -2.86 -0.68
N GLY A 92 0.81 -2.90 0.54
CA GLY A 92 1.60 -2.70 1.77
C GLY A 92 2.15 -4.00 2.38
N PHE A 93 2.62 -3.93 3.63
CA PHE A 93 3.20 -5.06 4.34
C PHE A 93 2.22 -6.23 4.46
N ILE A 94 2.71 -7.45 4.18
CA ILE A 94 1.97 -8.71 4.30
C ILE A 94 2.63 -9.60 5.36
N SER A 95 3.94 -9.78 5.26
CA SER A 95 4.75 -10.64 6.14
C SER A 95 6.23 -10.35 5.91
N GLU A 96 7.10 -10.81 6.82
CA GLU A 96 8.55 -10.65 6.67
C GLU A 96 9.08 -11.33 5.40
N GLU A 97 8.46 -12.45 5.01
CA GLU A 97 8.88 -13.24 3.85
C GLU A 97 8.41 -12.62 2.54
N LYS A 98 7.16 -12.15 2.48
CA LYS A 98 6.57 -11.62 1.24
C LYS A 98 6.96 -10.18 0.96
N THR A 99 7.12 -9.37 2.01
CA THR A 99 7.36 -7.92 1.89
C THR A 99 8.42 -7.45 2.90
N PRO A 100 9.65 -8.01 2.87
CA PRO A 100 10.69 -7.70 3.85
C PRO A 100 11.06 -6.22 3.90
N HIS A 101 11.00 -5.54 2.74
CA HIS A 101 11.30 -4.11 2.59
C HIS A 101 10.27 -3.19 3.25
N LEU A 102 9.08 -3.71 3.61
CA LEU A 102 8.01 -2.96 4.28
C LEU A 102 7.89 -3.30 5.78
N LYS A 103 8.82 -4.10 6.33
CA LYS A 103 8.71 -4.62 7.69
C LYS A 103 8.81 -3.56 8.78
N ASN A 104 9.48 -2.43 8.53
CA ASN A 104 9.54 -1.33 9.48
C ASN A 104 8.54 -0.24 9.11
N ALA A 105 8.21 0.62 10.06
CA ALA A 105 7.47 1.85 9.84
C ALA A 105 8.42 2.86 9.15
N GLY A 106 8.37 2.88 7.82
CA GLY A 106 9.26 3.66 6.95
C GLY A 106 8.70 5.01 6.54
N CYS A 107 9.32 5.61 5.52
CA CYS A 107 8.93 6.91 4.95
C CYS A 107 7.44 6.95 4.60
N GLU A 108 6.96 5.88 3.98
CA GLU A 108 5.64 5.79 3.39
C GLU A 108 4.51 5.58 4.42
N VAL A 109 4.84 5.38 5.71
CA VAL A 109 3.81 5.41 6.78
C VAL A 109 3.18 6.79 6.88
N CYS A 110 3.97 7.85 6.66
CA CYS A 110 3.49 9.23 6.70
C CYS A 110 3.30 9.80 5.28
N HIS A 111 4.19 9.47 4.35
CA HIS A 111 4.19 10.03 3.01
C HIS A 111 3.24 9.33 2.02
N GLY A 112 2.74 8.13 2.37
CA GLY A 112 1.91 7.30 1.49
C GLY A 112 2.70 6.49 0.45
N PRO A 113 2.02 5.72 -0.42
CA PRO A 113 2.67 4.82 -1.37
C PRO A 113 3.50 5.56 -2.43
N GLY A 114 4.80 5.27 -2.51
CA GLY A 114 5.75 6.00 -3.34
C GLY A 114 5.86 5.56 -4.81
N GLU A 115 5.16 4.49 -5.23
CA GLU A 115 5.34 3.91 -6.58
C GLU A 115 5.18 4.93 -7.71
N PHE A 116 4.09 5.71 -7.70
CA PHE A 116 3.85 6.70 -8.75
C PHE A 116 4.77 7.90 -8.63
N HIS A 117 5.10 8.32 -7.41
CA HIS A 117 6.07 9.37 -7.17
C HIS A 117 7.43 9.05 -7.80
N ILE A 118 7.96 7.83 -7.59
CA ILE A 118 9.24 7.41 -8.18
C ILE A 118 9.13 7.29 -9.71
N LYS A 119 8.08 6.62 -10.20
CA LYS A 119 7.93 6.37 -11.65
C LYS A 119 7.73 7.64 -12.47
N LYS A 120 7.00 8.61 -11.93
CA LYS A 120 6.66 9.87 -12.61
C LYS A 120 7.60 11.00 -12.23
N LYS A 121 8.40 10.84 -11.18
CA LYS A 121 9.24 11.90 -10.58
C LYS A 121 8.43 13.16 -10.28
N ASP A 122 7.20 12.97 -9.84
CA ASP A 122 6.26 14.05 -9.55
C ASP A 122 5.84 14.00 -8.09
N SER A 123 6.02 15.13 -7.42
CA SER A 123 5.69 15.32 -6.01
C SER A 123 4.19 15.39 -5.72
N SER A 124 3.34 15.50 -6.74
CA SER A 124 1.87 15.44 -6.58
C SER A 124 1.38 14.05 -6.12
N TYR A 125 2.16 13.01 -6.40
CA TYR A 125 1.86 11.62 -6.02
C TYR A 125 2.31 11.24 -4.61
N ILE A 126 2.82 12.18 -3.81
CA ILE A 126 3.29 11.90 -2.46
C ILE A 126 2.92 13.01 -1.50
N LYS A 127 2.58 12.65 -0.26
CA LYS A 127 2.21 13.66 0.75
C LYS A 127 3.47 14.36 1.24
N LYS A 128 3.64 15.65 0.90
CA LYS A 128 4.83 16.43 1.29
C LYS A 128 4.75 17.04 2.69
N HIS A 129 3.56 17.52 3.04
CA HIS A 129 3.33 18.24 4.28
C HIS A 129 2.55 17.36 5.24
N LEU A 130 3.21 16.98 6.33
CA LEU A 130 2.62 16.18 7.39
C LEU A 130 1.97 17.08 8.43
N THR A 131 0.89 16.60 9.03
CA THR A 131 0.19 17.27 10.12
C THR A 131 0.21 16.38 11.37
N THR A 132 -0.26 16.89 12.50
CA THR A 132 -0.31 16.10 13.75
C THR A 132 -1.22 14.87 13.59
N GLU A 133 -2.29 14.99 12.80
CA GLU A 133 -3.23 13.90 12.53
C GLU A 133 -2.56 12.69 11.87
N ASP A 134 -1.50 12.90 11.07
CA ASP A 134 -0.72 11.80 10.48
C ASP A 134 0.02 10.98 11.54
N CYS A 135 0.40 11.62 12.64
CA CYS A 135 1.07 10.97 13.76
C CYS A 135 0.06 10.20 14.64
N GLU A 136 -1.15 10.75 14.78
CA GLU A 136 -2.21 10.25 15.66
C GLU A 136 -2.81 8.93 15.19
N ALA A 137 -2.62 8.54 13.92
CA ALA A 137 -2.98 7.22 13.41
C ALA A 137 -2.36 6.07 14.24
N CYS A 138 -1.20 6.32 14.87
CA CYS A 138 -0.52 5.36 15.75
C CYS A 138 -0.35 5.89 17.17
N HIS A 139 -0.17 7.21 17.34
CA HIS A 139 0.12 7.86 18.61
C HIS A 139 -1.14 8.44 19.26
N THR A 140 -2.15 7.59 19.51
CA THR A 140 -3.35 8.00 20.24
C THR A 140 -3.06 8.16 21.73
N SER A 141 -3.84 9.01 22.40
CA SER A 141 -3.73 9.23 23.85
C SER A 141 -3.89 7.93 24.66
N GLU A 142 -4.78 7.05 24.24
CA GLU A 142 -4.97 5.72 24.80
C GLU A 142 -3.71 4.85 24.69
N ARG A 143 -3.13 4.74 23.48
CA ARG A 143 -1.92 3.93 23.24
C ARG A 143 -0.71 4.48 23.99
N ILE A 144 -0.53 5.81 24.01
CA ILE A 144 0.57 6.44 24.74
C ILE A 144 0.47 6.13 26.24
N LYS A 145 -0.73 6.24 26.83
CA LYS A 145 -0.98 5.92 28.24
C LYS A 145 -0.71 4.45 28.53
N ALA A 146 -1.17 3.54 27.68
CA ALA A 146 -1.04 2.10 27.87
C ALA A 146 0.44 1.64 27.99
N PHE A 147 1.36 2.27 27.26
CA PHE A 147 2.77 1.88 27.28
C PHE A 147 3.66 2.74 28.19
N ARG A 148 3.08 3.67 28.98
CA ARG A 148 3.81 4.61 29.88
C ARG A 148 4.99 5.33 29.19
N TYR A 149 4.96 5.47 27.87
CA TYR A 149 5.97 6.23 27.13
C TYR A 149 5.61 7.70 27.20
N LYS A 150 6.59 8.56 27.54
CA LYS A 150 6.47 9.99 27.24
C LYS A 150 6.17 10.12 25.73
N PRO A 151 5.16 10.90 25.31
CA PRO A 151 4.84 11.03 23.89
C PRO A 151 6.10 11.43 23.12
N LEU A 152 6.62 10.51 22.30
CA LEU A 152 7.68 10.82 21.35
C LEU A 152 7.03 11.18 20.01
N ILE A 153 6.17 12.20 20.02
CA ILE A 153 5.64 12.78 18.77
C ILE A 153 6.82 13.37 17.97
N HIS A 154 7.86 13.84 18.67
CA HIS A 154 9.10 14.39 18.09
C HIS A 154 10.25 13.35 17.99
N GLY A 155 9.92 12.05 17.98
CA GLY A 155 10.85 10.93 18.06
C GLY A 155 11.65 10.59 16.79
N GLY A 156 11.76 11.50 15.83
CA GLY A 156 12.84 11.48 14.85
C GLY A 156 12.47 11.87 13.41
N ALA A 157 13.38 12.68 12.86
CA ALA A 157 13.62 13.12 11.48
C ALA A 157 12.80 14.29 10.90
N HIS A 158 11.73 14.74 11.54
CA HIS A 158 10.99 15.95 11.17
C HIS A 158 10.42 16.65 12.42
#